data_AF-W1YVB4-F1
#
_entry.id   AF-W1YVB4-F1
#
_cell.length_a   1.000
_cell.length_b   1.000
_cell.length_c   1.000
_cell.angle_alpha   90.00
_cell.angle_beta   90.00
_cell.angle_gamma   90.00
#
_symmetry.space_group_name_H-M   'P 1'
#
loop_
_entity.id
_entity.type
_entity.pdbx_description
1 polymer ?
#
loop_
_entity_poly.entity_id
_entity_poly.type
_entity_poly.pdbx_seq_one_letter_code
_entity_poly.pdbx_strand_id
1 'polypeptide(L)'
;NLGSKDIGKAVATGFQSTEGGTMEYEEMKAHVNRELKSQFRPEFLNRVDDLIVFPQLTKAEVRQIVDLMIARLDKRLVEQEMTIELTDAAKELLAERGFDPVLGARPLRR
;
A
#
# COMPACT_ATOMS: atom_id res chain seq x y z
N ASN A 1 4.69 -9.39 -7.44
CA ASN A 1 4.82 -8.89 -6.06
C ASN A 1 5.56 -9.93 -5.26
N LEU A 2 6.84 -9.71 -5.03
CA LEU A 2 7.66 -10.56 -4.18
C LEU A 2 7.54 -10.03 -2.74
N GLY A 3 7.36 -10.92 -1.76
CA GLY A 3 7.46 -10.57 -0.33
C GLY A 3 6.19 -10.04 0.37
N SER A 4 5.03 -9.94 -0.30
CA SER A 4 3.82 -9.43 0.39
C SER A 4 3.36 -10.32 1.54
N LYS A 5 3.66 -11.63 1.52
CA LYS A 5 3.21 -12.58 2.56
C LYS A 5 4.07 -12.57 3.84
N ASP A 6 5.34 -12.17 3.74
CA ASP A 6 6.30 -12.32 4.85
C ASP A 6 6.53 -11.01 5.62
N ILE A 7 6.33 -9.85 4.97
CA ILE A 7 6.45 -8.54 5.61
C ILE A 7 5.32 -8.30 6.65
N GLY A 8 4.11 -8.80 6.39
CA GLY A 8 2.98 -8.64 7.32
C GLY A 8 3.11 -9.42 8.62
N LYS A 9 3.92 -10.50 8.64
CA LYS A 9 4.12 -11.34 9.85
C LYS A 9 5.32 -10.90 10.69
N ALA A 10 6.39 -10.40 10.07
CA ALA A 10 7.60 -10.02 10.78
C ALA A 10 7.43 -8.75 11.66
N VAL A 11 6.52 -7.84 11.26
CA VAL A 11 6.22 -6.60 12.00
C VAL A 11 5.42 -6.88 13.29
N ALA A 12 4.72 -8.01 13.39
CA ALA A 12 3.86 -8.32 14.54
C ALA A 12 4.59 -8.85 15.78
N THR A 13 5.88 -9.21 15.69
CA THR A 13 6.62 -9.89 16.79
C THR A 13 7.73 -9.09 17.45
N GLY A 14 7.80 -7.76 17.25
CA GLY A 14 8.81 -6.91 17.90
C GLY A 14 8.20 -5.69 18.57
N PHE A 15 7.92 -5.78 19.87
CA PHE A 15 7.61 -4.60 20.70
C PHE A 15 8.90 -3.81 20.98
N GLN A 16 9.04 -2.61 20.41
CA GLN A 16 9.49 -1.41 21.13
C GLN A 16 8.93 -0.16 20.44
N SER A 17 8.49 0.76 21.28
CA SER A 17 7.68 1.93 20.94
C SER A 17 8.53 3.12 20.50
N THR A 18 7.91 3.96 19.65
CA THR A 18 8.06 5.43 19.57
C THR A 18 9.41 6.01 19.14
N GLU A 19 9.61 6.16 17.83
CA GLU A 19 10.16 7.36 17.15
C GLU A 19 9.93 7.18 15.62
N GLY A 20 8.68 7.42 15.21
CA GLY A 20 8.11 6.93 13.94
C GLY A 20 8.48 7.76 12.72
N GLY A 21 9.04 7.08 11.72
CA GLY A 21 9.24 7.60 10.36
C GLY A 21 10.49 7.07 9.69
N THR A 22 11.67 7.49 10.16
CA THR A 22 12.95 7.21 9.50
C THR A 22 13.60 5.89 9.92
N MET A 23 13.53 5.54 11.21
CA MET A 23 14.08 4.27 11.73
C MET A 23 13.36 3.05 11.09
N GLU A 24 12.04 3.14 10.98
CA GLU A 24 11.16 2.10 10.40
C GLU A 24 11.42 1.90 8.88
N TYR A 25 11.71 2.98 8.14
CA TYR A 25 12.00 2.89 6.71
C TYR A 25 13.34 2.19 6.42
N GLU A 26 14.39 2.54 7.15
CA GLU A 26 15.71 1.92 6.97
C GLU A 26 15.69 0.44 7.38
N GLU A 27 14.97 0.08 8.44
CA GLU A 27 14.76 -1.33 8.83
C GLU A 27 13.99 -2.12 7.76
N MET A 28 12.90 -1.55 7.23
CA MET A 28 12.13 -2.15 6.15
C MET A 28 12.97 -2.32 4.87
N LYS A 29 13.77 -1.32 4.51
CA LYS A 29 14.68 -1.37 3.36
C LYS A 29 15.75 -2.43 3.54
N ALA A 30 16.33 -2.55 4.74
CA ALA A 30 17.30 -3.59 5.06
C ALA A 30 16.68 -4.99 4.98
N HIS A 31 15.44 -5.16 5.45
CA HIS A 31 14.70 -6.41 5.31
C HIS A 31 14.46 -6.77 3.84
N VAL A 32 13.93 -5.85 3.04
CA VAL A 32 13.69 -6.06 1.60
C VAL A 32 15.00 -6.40 0.87
N ASN A 33 16.11 -5.73 1.19
CA ASN A 33 17.40 -6.00 0.56
C ASN A 33 17.94 -7.42 0.89
N ARG A 34 17.72 -7.91 2.13
CA ARG A 34 18.06 -9.30 2.48
C ARG A 34 17.26 -10.31 1.66
N GLU A 35 15.96 -10.09 1.51
CA GLU A 35 15.08 -10.95 0.70
C GLU A 35 15.43 -10.90 -0.80
N LEU A 36 15.82 -9.74 -1.33
CA LEU A 36 16.25 -9.64 -2.72
C LEU A 36 17.55 -10.40 -2.99
N LYS A 37 18.50 -10.36 -2.05
CA LYS A 37 19.76 -11.12 -2.15
C LYS A 37 19.55 -12.63 -2.01
N SER A 38 18.50 -13.08 -1.32
CA SER A 38 18.18 -14.51 -1.22
C SER A 38 17.45 -15.04 -2.46
N GLN A 39 16.65 -14.21 -3.12
CA GLN A 39 15.80 -14.60 -4.27
C GLN A 39 16.45 -14.36 -5.64
N PHE A 40 17.26 -13.30 -5.78
CA PHE A 40 17.86 -12.92 -7.06
C PHE A 40 19.37 -13.09 -7.06
N ARG A 41 19.91 -13.46 -8.23
CA ARG A 41 21.35 -13.58 -8.42
C ARG A 41 22.03 -12.20 -8.41
N PRO A 42 23.30 -12.11 -7.97
CA PRO A 42 24.05 -10.85 -7.92
C PRO A 42 24.11 -10.13 -9.27
N GLU A 43 24.17 -10.85 -10.39
CA GLU A 43 24.25 -10.26 -11.72
C GLU A 43 22.98 -9.46 -12.08
N PHE A 44 21.82 -9.88 -11.58
CA PHE A 44 20.57 -9.14 -11.74
C PHE A 44 20.54 -7.90 -10.86
N LEU A 45 20.94 -8.03 -9.59
CA LEU A 45 20.96 -6.91 -8.65
C LEU A 45 21.93 -5.81 -9.09
N ASN A 46 23.05 -6.17 -9.71
CA ASN A 46 24.02 -5.23 -10.28
C ASN A 46 23.50 -4.47 -11.52
N ARG A 47 22.30 -4.80 -12.04
CA ARG A 47 21.62 -4.11 -13.16
C ARG A 47 20.46 -3.25 -12.71
N VAL A 48 20.20 -3.16 -11.40
CA VAL A 48 19.14 -2.31 -10.84
C VAL A 48 19.80 -1.05 -10.30
N ASP A 49 19.47 0.09 -10.90
CA ASP A 49 20.07 1.37 -10.53
C ASP A 49 19.54 1.88 -9.18
N ASP A 50 18.23 1.72 -8.93
CA ASP A 50 17.57 2.18 -7.71
C ASP A 50 16.50 1.21 -7.21
N LEU A 51 16.36 1.14 -5.88
CA LEU A 51 15.36 0.34 -5.19
C LEU A 51 14.39 1.26 -4.44
N ILE A 52 13.14 1.27 -4.89
CA ILE A 52 12.06 2.06 -4.28
C ILE A 52 11.23 1.15 -3.37
N VAL A 53 11.30 1.41 -2.06
CA VAL A 53 10.46 0.75 -1.05
C VAL A 53 9.22 1.61 -0.82
N PHE A 54 8.04 1.01 -0.96
CA PHE A 54 6.78 1.66 -0.63
C PHE A 54 6.37 1.31 0.80
N PRO A 55 6.17 2.30 1.69
CA PRO A 55 5.61 2.04 3.00
C PRO A 55 4.16 1.56 2.91
N GLN A 56 3.66 1.00 4.01
CA GLN A 56 2.24 0.68 4.11
C GLN A 56 1.41 1.97 4.10
N LEU A 57 0.23 1.90 3.49
CA LEU A 57 -0.69 3.03 3.45
C LEU A 57 -1.31 3.26 4.83
N THR A 58 -1.46 4.52 5.20
CA THR A 58 -2.27 4.96 6.34
C THR A 58 -3.76 4.98 5.98
N LYS A 59 -4.64 4.93 6.99
CA LYS A 59 -6.09 5.04 6.78
C LYS A 59 -6.47 6.33 6.02
N ALA A 60 -5.77 7.43 6.30
CA ALA A 60 -6.00 8.71 5.63
C ALA A 60 -5.66 8.66 4.13
N GLU A 61 -4.52 8.05 3.77
CA GLU A 61 -4.14 7.85 2.36
C GLU A 61 -5.10 6.92 1.63
N VAL A 62 -5.61 5.88 2.32
CA VAL A 62 -6.63 4.99 1.76
C VAL A 62 -7.91 5.76 1.44
N ARG A 63 -8.34 6.67 2.32
CA ARG A 63 -9.51 7.52 2.07
C ARG A 63 -9.31 8.41 0.83
N GLN A 64 -8.13 8.99 0.66
CA GLN A 64 -7.79 9.75 -0.55
C GLN A 64 -7.83 8.88 -1.82
N ILE A 65 -7.40 7.62 -1.72
CA ILE A 65 -7.50 6.67 -2.83
C ILE A 65 -8.97 6.38 -3.17
N VAL A 66 -9.84 6.20 -2.17
CA VAL A 66 -11.29 6.05 -2.38
C VAL A 66 -11.85 7.26 -3.13
N ASP A 67 -11.51 8.48 -2.71
CA ASP A 67 -11.95 9.71 -3.38
C ASP A 67 -11.51 9.75 -4.86
N LEU A 68 -10.25 9.41 -5.14
CA LEU A 68 -9.74 9.34 -6.51
C LEU A 68 -10.46 8.29 -7.36
N MET A 69 -10.86 7.16 -6.77
CA MET A 69 -11.58 6.10 -7.46
C MET A 69 -13.01 6.49 -7.77
N ILE A 70 -13.71 7.12 -6.82
CA ILE A 70 -15.05 7.66 -7.04
C ILE A 70 -15.03 8.76 -8.10
N ALA A 71 -14.07 9.68 -8.06
CA ALA A 71 -13.95 10.72 -9.09
C ALA A 71 -13.75 10.14 -10.51
N ARG A 72 -13.03 9.01 -10.64
CA ARG A 72 -12.90 8.30 -11.92
C ARG A 72 -14.17 7.57 -12.33
N LEU A 73 -14.94 7.05 -11.36
CA LEU A 73 -16.24 6.43 -11.63
C LEU A 73 -17.25 7.48 -12.08
N ASP A 74 -17.34 8.60 -11.36
CA ASP A 74 -18.23 9.71 -11.67
C ASP A 74 -18.01 10.23 -13.10
N LYS A 75 -16.75 10.42 -13.52
CA LYS A 75 -16.43 10.77 -14.92
C LYS A 75 -17.03 9.82 -15.96
N ARG A 76 -17.08 8.51 -15.68
CA ARG A 76 -17.69 7.52 -16.58
C ARG A 76 -19.21 7.53 -16.53
N LEU A 77 -19.79 7.85 -15.36
CA LEU A 77 -21.23 7.96 -15.19
C LEU A 77 -21.80 9.20 -15.87
N VAL A 78 -21.04 10.29 -15.91
CA VAL A 78 -21.44 11.52 -16.60
C VAL A 78 -21.67 11.28 -18.10
N GLU A 79 -20.90 10.38 -18.73
CA GLU A 79 -21.13 9.95 -20.12
C GLU A 79 -22.48 9.25 -20.32
N GLN A 80 -23.09 8.77 -19.23
CA GLN A 80 -24.41 8.14 -19.19
C GLN A 80 -25.48 9.04 -18.54
N GLU A 81 -25.21 10.34 -18.41
CA GLU A 81 -26.10 11.33 -17.76
C GLU A 81 -26.41 10.98 -16.28
N MET A 82 -25.50 10.25 -15.62
CA MET A 82 -25.61 9.87 -14.22
C MET A 82 -24.51 10.54 -13.38
N THR A 83 -24.80 10.77 -12.10
CA THR A 83 -23.81 11.27 -11.12
C THR A 83 -23.83 10.40 -9.87
N ILE A 84 -22.73 10.42 -9.13
CA ILE A 84 -22.62 9.68 -7.87
C ILE A 84 -22.04 10.56 -6.76
N GLU A 85 -22.71 10.57 -5.61
CA GLU A 85 -22.21 11.19 -4.40
C GLU A 85 -22.09 10.14 -3.29
N LEU A 86 -20.95 10.14 -2.60
CA LEU A 86 -20.73 9.28 -1.43
C LEU A 86 -20.71 10.11 -0.16
N THR A 87 -21.47 9.66 0.83
CA THR A 87 -21.40 10.18 2.20
C THR A 87 -20.05 9.85 2.83
N ASP A 88 -19.61 10.65 3.79
CA ASP A 88 -18.36 10.38 4.52
C ASP A 88 -18.37 9.01 5.21
N ALA A 89 -19.52 8.59 5.74
CA ALA A 89 -19.68 7.27 6.34
C ALA A 89 -19.46 6.13 5.32
N ALA A 90 -19.94 6.30 4.08
CA ALA A 90 -19.70 5.34 3.01
C ALA A 90 -18.22 5.29 2.61
N LYS A 91 -17.54 6.45 2.56
CA LYS A 91 -16.10 6.52 2.27
C LYS A 91 -15.27 5.82 3.35
N GLU A 92 -15.63 6.03 4.62
CA GLU A 92 -14.97 5.39 5.76
C GLU A 92 -15.12 3.87 5.69
N LEU A 93 -16.34 3.40 5.39
CA LEU A 93 -16.63 1.97 5.25
C LEU A 93 -15.88 1.32 4.08
N LEU A 94 -15.75 2.04 2.95
CA LEU A 94 -14.95 1.58 1.81
C LEU A 94 -13.47 1.54 2.14
N ALA A 95 -12.95 2.55 2.85
CA ALA A 95 -11.57 2.56 3.29
C ALA A 95 -11.28 1.39 4.23
N GLU A 96 -12.18 1.08 5.17
CA GLU A 96 -12.04 -0.05 6.09
C GLU A 96 -12.07 -1.41 5.38
N ARG A 97 -12.98 -1.60 4.41
CA ARG A 97 -13.10 -2.89 3.69
C ARG A 97 -12.06 -3.09 2.60
N GLY A 98 -11.58 -2.00 2.01
CA GLY A 98 -10.57 -2.04 0.96
C GLY A 98 -9.13 -1.96 1.46
N PHE A 99 -8.95 -1.75 2.75
CA PHE A 99 -7.65 -1.78 3.40
C PHE A 99 -7.27 -3.22 3.75
N ASP A 100 -6.31 -3.75 3.01
CA ASP A 100 -5.56 -4.94 3.41
C ASP A 100 -4.10 -4.53 3.61
N PRO A 101 -3.53 -4.60 4.83
CA PRO A 101 -2.13 -4.25 5.11
C PRO A 101 -1.12 -5.00 4.24
N VAL A 102 -1.47 -6.21 3.79
CA VAL A 102 -0.63 -7.09 2.97
C VAL A 102 -0.78 -6.79 1.46
N LEU A 103 -1.94 -6.29 1.02
CA LEU A 103 -2.21 -6.01 -0.40
C LEU A 103 -2.26 -4.51 -0.75
N GLY A 104 -2.18 -3.64 0.26
CA GLY A 104 -2.44 -2.20 0.13
C GLY A 104 -3.88 -1.94 -0.32
N ALA A 105 -4.10 -0.83 -1.02
CA ALA A 105 -5.40 -0.44 -1.59
C ALA A 105 -5.85 -1.28 -2.81
N ARG A 106 -5.16 -2.36 -3.16
CA ARG A 106 -5.51 -3.20 -4.33
C ARG A 106 -6.88 -3.87 -4.25
N PRO A 107 -7.40 -4.29 -3.07
CA PRO A 107 -8.76 -4.80 -2.95
C PRO A 107 -9.84 -3.77 -3.31
N LEU A 108 -9.58 -2.46 -3.18
CA LEU A 108 -10.55 -1.41 -3.55
C LEU A 108 -10.93 -1.42 -5.03
N ARG A 109 -10.07 -1.94 -5.90
CA ARG A 109 -10.30 -1.96 -7.36
C ARG A 109 -11.31 -3.01 -7.82
N ARG A 110 -11.77 -3.90 -6.94
CA ARG A 110 -12.74 -4.95 -7.26
C ARG A 110 -14.17 -4.48 -7.12
#